data_AF-A0A3B8WRH5-F1
#
_entry.id   AF-A0A3B8WRH5-F1
#
_cell.length_a   1.000
_cell.length_b   1.000
_cell.length_c   1.000
_cell.angle_alpha   90.00
_cell.angle_beta   90.00
_cell.angle_gamma   90.00
#
_symmetry.space_group_name_H-M   'P 1'
#
loop_
_entity.id
_entity.type
_entity.pdbx_description
1 polymer ?
#
loop_
_entity_poly.entity_id
_entity_poly.type
_entity_poly.pdbx_seq_one_letter_code
_entity_poly.pdbx_strand_id
1 'polypeptide(L)'
;MARVPLFFWGLTALVSVLWFVSDSLWVSPFAYFPFRSVFVQFSGILAVVMMAVALVLALRLRSLERWVGGLDKVYRLHKWLGIGSLVLASLHWWWAKGTKWMVGWGWLEKPAGKGAGQQLAGLEAWFRGQRGLAETQGEWAFYAAAVNLVIRCSRTEGRLTPEEIRDAVPDWQGASLWFCGPLGMARTL
;
A
#
# COMPACT_ATOMS: atom_id res chain seq x y z
N MET A 1 9.57 7.38 -24.19
CA MET A 1 9.90 6.73 -22.90
C MET A 1 9.24 7.41 -21.68
N ALA A 2 8.66 8.62 -21.81
CA ALA A 2 8.16 9.42 -20.66
C ALA A 2 6.79 9.04 -20.06
N ARG A 3 5.98 8.16 -20.68
CA ARG A 3 4.57 7.96 -20.26
C ARG A 3 4.40 7.30 -18.87
N VAL A 4 5.31 6.39 -18.48
CA VAL A 4 5.24 5.71 -17.17
C VAL A 4 5.55 6.64 -16.01
N PRO A 5 6.72 7.33 -15.97
CA PRO A 5 7.01 8.25 -14.88
C PRO A 5 6.02 9.41 -14.85
N LEU A 6 5.58 9.92 -16.02
CA LEU A 6 4.57 10.98 -16.08
C LEU A 6 3.24 10.54 -15.48
N PHE A 7 2.76 9.32 -15.76
CA PHE A 7 1.52 8.82 -15.18
C PHE A 7 1.64 8.62 -13.67
N PHE A 8 2.74 8.00 -13.21
CA PHE A 8 2.97 7.77 -11.79
C PHE A 8 3.00 9.08 -11.02
N TRP A 9 3.87 10.02 -11.42
CA TRP A 9 3.99 11.32 -10.76
C TRP A 9 2.75 12.18 -10.95
N GLY A 10 2.08 12.10 -12.11
CA GLY A 10 0.82 12.79 -12.37
C GLY A 10 -0.30 12.31 -11.45
N LEU A 11 -0.45 11.00 -11.23
CA LEU A 11 -1.40 10.44 -10.27
C LEU A 11 -1.08 10.92 -8.85
N THR A 12 0.17 10.77 -8.42
CA THR A 12 0.61 11.20 -7.08
C THR A 12 0.39 12.70 -6.88
N ALA A 13 0.77 13.54 -7.84
CA ALA A 13 0.56 14.98 -7.79
C ALA A 13 -0.94 15.34 -7.77
N LEU A 14 -1.76 14.71 -8.61
CA LEU A 14 -3.20 14.95 -8.63
C LEU A 14 -3.84 14.63 -7.28
N VAL A 15 -3.56 13.46 -6.71
CA VAL A 15 -4.08 13.07 -5.39
C VAL A 15 -3.57 14.03 -4.32
N SER A 16 -2.30 14.45 -4.40
CA SER A 16 -1.70 15.37 -3.44
C SER A 16 -2.33 16.75 -3.49
N VAL A 17 -2.59 17.28 -4.70
CA VAL A 17 -3.28 18.56 -4.90
C VAL A 17 -4.73 18.46 -4.42
N LEU A 18 -5.45 17.39 -4.76
CA LEU A 18 -6.84 17.21 -4.31
C LEU A 18 -6.93 17.12 -2.78
N TRP A 19 -5.99 16.42 -2.16
CA TRP A 19 -5.90 16.35 -0.70
C TRP A 19 -5.56 17.73 -0.09
N PHE A 20 -4.60 18.44 -0.69
CA PHE A 20 -4.18 19.77 -0.25
C PHE A 20 -5.30 20.81 -0.37
N VAL A 21 -6.20 20.67 -1.35
CA VAL A 21 -7.38 21.52 -1.50
C VAL A 21 -8.46 21.18 -0.47
N SER A 22 -8.54 19.92 0.00
CA SER A 22 -9.58 19.48 0.93
C SER A 22 -9.21 19.70 2.40
N ASP A 23 -7.92 19.66 2.75
CA ASP A 23 -7.44 19.82 4.12
C ASP A 23 -6.74 21.17 4.33
N SER A 24 -6.85 21.71 5.55
CA SER A 24 -6.17 22.96 5.90
C SER A 24 -4.68 22.69 6.15
N LEU A 25 -3.79 23.36 5.40
CA LEU A 25 -2.33 23.28 5.55
C LEU A 25 -1.78 23.68 6.91
N TRP A 26 -2.62 24.25 7.76
CA TRP A 26 -2.19 24.97 8.92
C TRP A 26 -2.14 24.07 10.14
N VAL A 27 -1.03 23.36 10.28
CA VAL A 27 -0.66 22.71 11.54
C VAL A 27 -0.13 23.80 12.48
N SER A 28 -1.03 24.50 13.19
CA SER A 28 -0.66 25.47 14.23
C SER A 28 -1.14 25.00 15.60
N PRO A 29 -0.23 24.85 16.60
CA PRO A 29 1.23 24.93 16.50
C PRO A 29 1.82 23.71 15.75
N PHE A 30 3.02 23.86 15.17
CA PHE A 30 3.75 22.73 14.59
C PHE A 30 4.22 21.79 15.70
N ALA A 31 3.41 20.76 15.95
CA ALA A 31 3.64 19.77 16.99
C ALA A 31 3.41 18.35 16.44
N TYR A 32 3.96 17.35 17.13
CA TYR A 32 3.95 15.97 16.67
C TYR A 32 2.53 15.43 16.43
N PHE A 33 1.58 15.65 17.35
CA PHE A 33 0.22 15.10 17.25
C PHE A 33 -0.63 15.72 16.13
N PRO A 34 -0.67 17.06 15.96
CA PRO A 34 -1.28 17.69 14.80
C PRO A 34 -0.64 17.26 13.46
N PHE A 35 0.69 17.13 13.39
CA PHE A 35 1.36 16.63 12.20
C PHE A 35 0.97 15.17 11.89
N ARG A 36 0.95 14.32 12.92
CA ARG A 36 0.58 12.90 12.79
C ARG A 36 -0.81 12.72 12.17
N SER A 37 -1.82 13.50 12.60
CA SER A 37 -3.18 13.36 12.05
C SER A 37 -3.21 13.60 10.55
N VAL A 38 -2.55 14.67 10.10
CA VAL A 38 -2.47 15.07 8.70
C VAL A 38 -1.68 14.04 7.89
N PHE A 39 -0.53 13.60 8.41
CA PHE A 39 0.34 12.61 7.76
C PHE A 39 -0.34 11.24 7.59
N VAL A 40 -1.00 10.73 8.64
CA VAL A 40 -1.71 9.43 8.60
C VAL A 40 -2.84 9.49 7.56
N GLN A 41 -3.59 10.58 7.49
CA GLN A 41 -4.65 10.76 6.49
C GLN A 41 -4.08 10.81 5.06
N PHE A 42 -3.08 11.65 4.82
CA PHE A 42 -2.45 11.80 3.51
C PHE A 42 -1.82 10.50 2.99
N SER A 43 -0.96 9.88 3.80
CA SER A 43 -0.30 8.62 3.46
C SER A 43 -1.29 7.49 3.20
N GLY A 44 -2.38 7.42 3.98
CA GLY A 44 -3.43 6.41 3.82
C GLY A 44 -4.19 6.56 2.50
N ILE A 45 -4.61 7.78 2.16
CA ILE A 45 -5.32 8.07 0.89
C ILE A 45 -4.43 7.74 -0.30
N LEU A 46 -3.17 8.18 -0.27
CA LEU A 46 -2.24 7.95 -1.37
C LEU A 46 -1.94 6.46 -1.54
N ALA A 47 -1.75 5.71 -0.45
CA ALA A 47 -1.57 4.26 -0.49
C ALA A 47 -2.78 3.55 -1.13
N VAL A 48 -4.00 3.84 -0.66
CA VAL A 48 -5.23 3.20 -1.18
C VAL A 48 -5.43 3.50 -2.67
N VAL A 49 -5.22 4.75 -3.11
CA VAL A 49 -5.36 5.10 -4.53
C VAL A 49 -4.32 4.38 -5.38
N MET A 50 -3.05 4.34 -4.95
CA MET A 50 -1.99 3.64 -5.67
C MET A 50 -2.30 2.14 -5.79
N MET A 51 -2.76 1.51 -4.70
CA MET A 51 -3.19 0.11 -4.70
C MET A 51 -4.37 -0.12 -5.63
N ALA A 52 -5.41 0.72 -5.57
CA ALA A 52 -6.60 0.60 -6.42
C ALA A 52 -6.23 0.66 -7.90
N VAL A 53 -5.37 1.62 -8.29
CA VAL A 53 -4.88 1.71 -9.68
C VAL A 53 -4.04 0.49 -10.06
N ALA A 54 -3.21 -0.03 -9.14
CA ALA A 54 -2.45 -1.25 -9.38
C ALA A 54 -3.37 -2.46 -9.64
N LEU A 55 -4.46 -2.61 -8.87
CA LEU A 55 -5.46 -3.66 -9.08
C LEU A 55 -6.21 -3.50 -10.41
N VAL A 56 -6.59 -2.28 -10.78
CA VAL A 56 -7.20 -2.01 -12.10
C VAL A 56 -6.24 -2.38 -13.24
N LEU A 57 -4.95 -2.09 -13.12
CA LEU A 57 -3.94 -2.52 -14.09
C LEU A 57 -3.80 -4.06 -14.15
N ALA A 58 -4.01 -4.75 -13.03
CA ALA A 58 -3.97 -6.22 -12.97
C ALA A 58 -5.12 -6.89 -13.74
N LEU A 59 -6.23 -6.18 -13.99
CA LEU A 59 -7.33 -6.65 -14.84
C LEU A 59 -6.98 -6.73 -16.33
N ARG A 60 -5.78 -6.25 -16.74
CA ARG A 60 -5.27 -6.30 -18.13
C ARG A 60 -6.28 -5.81 -19.18
N LEU A 61 -6.99 -4.73 -18.88
CA LEU A 61 -7.96 -4.15 -19.81
C LEU A 61 -7.24 -3.64 -21.07
N ARG A 62 -7.62 -4.17 -22.24
CA ARG A 62 -7.02 -3.82 -23.56
C ARG A 62 -7.00 -2.31 -23.83
N SER A 63 -7.99 -1.56 -23.36
CA SER A 63 -8.04 -0.10 -23.53
C SER A 63 -6.94 0.61 -22.73
N LEU A 64 -6.70 0.16 -21.50
CA LEU A 64 -5.67 0.71 -20.62
C LEU A 64 -4.26 0.36 -21.12
N GLU A 65 -4.08 -0.86 -21.61
CA GLU A 65 -2.82 -1.30 -22.22
C GLU A 65 -2.43 -0.43 -23.43
N ARG A 66 -3.38 -0.16 -24.33
CA ARG A 66 -3.17 0.72 -25.48
C ARG A 66 -2.79 2.14 -25.05
N TRP A 67 -3.43 2.67 -24.01
CA TRP A 67 -3.19 4.01 -23.51
C TRP A 67 -1.80 4.17 -22.86
N VAL A 68 -1.42 3.24 -21.99
CA VAL A 68 -0.08 3.20 -21.33
C VAL A 68 1.03 2.90 -22.35
N GLY A 69 0.68 2.27 -23.48
CA GLY A 69 1.54 2.08 -24.64
C GLY A 69 2.30 0.76 -24.60
N GLY A 70 1.62 -0.31 -24.18
CA GLY A 70 2.07 -1.70 -24.25
C GLY A 70 2.21 -2.39 -22.89
N LEU A 71 2.18 -3.73 -22.92
CA LEU A 71 2.22 -4.61 -21.76
C LEU A 71 3.41 -4.36 -20.81
N ASP A 72 4.62 -4.18 -21.36
CA ASP A 72 5.83 -3.94 -20.56
C ASP A 72 5.74 -2.66 -19.71
N LYS A 73 5.07 -1.64 -20.23
CA LYS A 73 4.89 -0.37 -19.52
C LYS A 73 3.84 -0.49 -18.43
N VAL A 74 2.75 -1.23 -18.71
CA VAL A 74 1.74 -1.57 -17.70
C VAL A 74 2.37 -2.34 -16.55
N TYR A 75 3.22 -3.33 -16.85
CA TYR A 75 3.93 -4.09 -15.82
C TYR A 75 4.86 -3.22 -14.98
N ARG A 76 5.68 -2.37 -15.60
CA ARG A 76 6.54 -1.42 -14.87
C ARG A 76 5.71 -0.48 -13.99
N LEU A 77 4.59 0.03 -14.49
CA LEU A 77 3.72 0.93 -13.74
C LEU A 77 3.07 0.21 -12.55
N HIS A 78 2.53 -0.99 -12.75
CA HIS A 78 1.96 -1.82 -11.68
C HIS A 78 2.99 -2.11 -10.58
N LYS A 79 4.24 -2.46 -10.97
CA LYS A 79 5.34 -2.67 -10.02
C LYS A 79 5.59 -1.42 -9.17
N TRP A 80 5.73 -0.24 -9.78
CA TRP A 80 6.03 0.99 -9.03
C TRP A 80 4.86 1.47 -8.17
N LEU A 81 3.62 1.32 -8.65
CA LEU A 81 2.42 1.60 -7.85
C LEU A 81 2.32 0.67 -6.63
N GLY A 82 2.60 -0.63 -6.81
CA GLY A 82 2.64 -1.60 -5.73
C GLY A 82 3.72 -1.29 -4.69
N ILE A 83 4.96 -1.05 -5.12
CA ILE A 83 6.07 -0.68 -4.22
C ILE A 83 5.74 0.62 -3.47
N GLY A 84 5.28 1.66 -4.17
CA GLY A 84 4.95 2.94 -3.55
C GLY A 84 3.80 2.81 -2.55
N SER A 85 2.75 2.05 -2.89
CA SER A 85 1.66 1.74 -1.97
C SER A 85 2.14 1.00 -0.72
N LEU A 86 3.06 0.04 -0.86
CA LEU A 86 3.59 -0.72 0.28
C LEU A 86 4.42 0.18 1.20
N VAL A 87 5.30 1.01 0.63
CA VAL A 87 6.09 1.98 1.41
C VAL A 87 5.17 2.94 2.18
N LEU A 88 4.16 3.50 1.52
CA LEU A 88 3.20 4.40 2.15
C LEU A 88 2.36 3.71 3.22
N ALA A 89 1.92 2.47 2.98
CA ALA A 89 1.18 1.68 3.96
C ALA A 89 2.02 1.38 5.22
N SER A 90 3.32 1.07 5.06
CA SER A 90 4.26 0.88 6.17
C SER A 90 4.46 2.16 6.98
N LEU A 91 4.64 3.30 6.30
CA LEU A 91 4.74 4.61 6.96
C LEU A 91 3.44 4.98 7.68
N HIS A 92 2.30 4.76 7.03
CA HIS A 92 0.97 4.96 7.62
C HIS A 92 0.79 4.13 8.89
N TRP A 93 1.10 2.83 8.83
CA TRP A 93 1.02 1.92 9.97
C TRP A 93 1.94 2.35 11.12
N TRP A 94 3.19 2.71 10.83
CA TRP A 94 4.14 3.20 11.84
C TRP A 94 3.61 4.46 12.55
N TRP A 95 3.14 5.46 11.80
CA TRP A 95 2.59 6.68 12.42
C TRP A 95 1.24 6.43 13.12
N ALA A 96 0.43 5.48 12.65
CA ALA A 96 -0.84 5.14 13.27
C ALA A 96 -0.67 4.35 14.58
N LYS A 97 0.15 3.29 14.60
CA LYS A 97 0.35 2.37 15.74
C LYS A 97 1.65 2.61 16.49
N GLY A 98 2.77 2.80 15.80
CA GLY A 98 4.10 3.01 16.40
C GLY A 98 4.17 4.24 17.31
N THR A 99 3.33 5.25 17.05
CA THR A 99 3.16 6.40 17.96
C THR A 99 2.69 6.04 19.35
N LYS A 100 1.88 4.98 19.49
CA LYS A 100 1.47 4.46 20.80
C LYS A 100 2.68 3.88 21.55
N TRP A 101 3.60 3.23 20.85
CA TRP A 101 4.84 2.73 21.44
C TRP A 101 5.79 3.86 21.82
N MET A 102 5.94 4.88 20.98
CA MET A 102 6.74 6.07 21.30
C MET A 102 6.26 6.77 22.58
N VAL A 103 4.94 6.85 22.78
CA VAL A 103 4.35 7.33 24.04
C VAL A 103 4.66 6.38 25.20
N GLY A 104 4.53 5.06 25.00
CA GLY A 104 4.85 4.06 26.00
C GLY A 104 6.32 4.02 26.42
N TRP A 105 7.24 4.36 25.53
CA TRP A 105 8.68 4.51 25.80
C TRP A 105 9.05 5.86 26.43
N GLY A 106 8.07 6.75 26.64
CA GLY A 106 8.32 8.08 27.21
C GLY A 106 8.93 9.09 26.23
N TRP A 107 8.98 8.79 24.93
CA TRP A 107 9.49 9.73 23.92
C TRP A 107 8.48 10.83 23.58
N LEU A 108 7.20 10.62 23.91
CA LEU A 108 6.11 11.55 23.63
C LEU A 108 5.13 11.60 24.80
N GLU A 109 4.67 12.79 25.15
CA GLU A 109 3.58 12.97 26.12
C GLU A 109 2.22 12.86 25.43
N LYS A 110 1.30 12.08 26.03
CA LYS A 110 -0.06 11.94 25.51
C LYS A 110 -0.79 13.29 25.64
N PRO A 111 -1.34 13.85 24.54
CA PRO A 111 -2.07 15.11 24.62
C PRO A 111 -3.30 14.96 25.53
N ALA A 112 -3.58 15.99 26.34
CA ALA A 112 -4.79 16.06 27.14
C ALA A 112 -6.00 15.78 26.23
N GLY A 113 -6.78 14.75 26.59
CA GLY A 113 -7.76 14.16 25.69
C GLY A 113 -8.77 15.19 25.18
N LYS A 114 -8.78 15.45 23.87
CA LYS A 114 -9.96 16.03 23.22
C LYS A 114 -11.02 14.94 23.15
N GLY A 115 -11.76 14.80 24.26
CA GLY A 115 -13.03 14.09 24.32
C GLY A 115 -14.14 14.89 23.66
N ALA A 116 -15.28 14.22 23.48
CA ALA A 116 -16.50 14.63 22.76
C ALA A 116 -16.41 14.41 21.24
N GLY A 117 -16.67 13.16 20.84
CA GLY A 117 -17.11 12.87 19.49
C GLY A 117 -18.33 13.73 19.16
N GLN A 118 -18.23 14.51 18.10
CA GLN A 118 -19.36 15.24 17.53
C GLN A 118 -20.51 14.25 17.35
N GLN A 119 -21.72 14.62 17.78
CA GLN A 119 -22.91 13.81 17.59
C GLN A 119 -23.29 13.86 16.10
N LEU A 120 -22.66 12.99 15.33
CA LEU A 120 -22.88 12.88 13.90
C LEU A 120 -24.22 12.18 13.68
N ALA A 121 -25.01 12.68 12.74
CA ALA A 121 -26.30 12.12 12.37
C ALA A 121 -26.29 11.67 10.90
N GLY A 122 -27.10 10.67 10.57
CA GLY A 122 -27.28 10.19 9.19
C GLY A 122 -26.07 9.41 8.64
N LEU A 123 -25.74 9.67 7.37
CA LEU A 123 -24.71 8.94 6.61
C LEU A 123 -23.32 9.02 7.27
N GLU A 124 -22.96 10.15 7.87
CA GLU A 124 -21.65 10.33 8.48
C GLU A 124 -21.45 9.43 9.71
N ALA A 125 -22.51 9.24 10.51
CA ALA A 125 -22.52 8.31 11.63
C ALA A 125 -22.38 6.87 11.15
N TRP A 126 -23.06 6.52 10.05
CA TRP A 126 -22.96 5.20 9.43
C TRP A 126 -21.53 4.90 8.95
N PHE A 127 -20.89 5.85 8.24
CA PHE A 127 -19.49 5.72 7.82
C PHE A 127 -18.53 5.65 9.02
N ARG A 128 -18.76 6.45 10.07
CA ARG A 128 -17.98 6.38 11.31
C ARG A 128 -18.11 5.02 12.00
N GLY A 129 -19.27 4.38 11.93
CA GLY A 129 -19.49 3.01 12.44
C GLY A 129 -18.61 1.96 11.74
N GLN A 130 -18.24 2.20 10.47
CA GLN A 130 -17.36 1.30 9.71
C GLN A 130 -15.87 1.42 10.10
N ARG A 131 -15.51 2.40 10.94
CA ARG A 131 -14.11 2.63 11.34
C ARG A 131 -13.45 1.39 11.95
N GLY A 132 -14.16 0.68 12.83
CA GLY A 132 -13.62 -0.54 13.46
C GLY A 132 -13.35 -1.65 12.44
N LEU A 133 -14.27 -1.84 11.49
CA LEU A 133 -14.09 -2.80 10.41
C LEU A 133 -12.92 -2.42 9.49
N ALA A 134 -12.75 -1.13 9.19
CA ALA A 134 -11.63 -0.63 8.40
C ALA A 134 -10.28 -0.82 9.13
N GLU A 135 -10.22 -0.61 10.45
CA GLU A 135 -9.01 -0.85 11.24
C GLU A 135 -8.61 -2.32 11.21
N THR A 136 -9.56 -3.24 11.46
CA THR A 136 -9.29 -4.68 11.42
C THR A 136 -8.85 -5.15 10.03
N GLN A 137 -9.60 -4.79 8.99
CA GLN A 137 -9.24 -5.19 7.61
C GLN A 137 -7.90 -4.60 7.18
N GLY A 138 -7.60 -3.35 7.54
CA GLY A 138 -6.33 -2.71 7.25
C GLY A 138 -5.15 -3.40 7.91
N GLU A 139 -5.29 -3.81 9.18
CA GLU A 139 -4.25 -4.57 9.89
C GLU A 139 -3.99 -5.94 9.25
N TRP A 140 -5.05 -6.72 9.02
CA TRP A 140 -4.91 -8.04 8.39
C TRP A 140 -4.37 -7.94 6.97
N ALA A 141 -4.79 -6.95 6.18
CA ALA A 141 -4.24 -6.72 4.84
C ALA A 141 -2.76 -6.32 4.89
N PHE A 142 -2.34 -5.51 5.86
CA PHE A 142 -0.94 -5.14 6.04
C PHE A 142 -0.09 -6.35 6.46
N TYR A 143 -0.57 -7.17 7.40
CA TYR A 143 0.11 -8.41 7.79
C TYR A 143 0.18 -9.43 6.64
N ALA A 144 -0.88 -9.54 5.84
CA ALA A 144 -0.86 -10.35 4.62
C ALA A 144 0.10 -9.79 3.56
N ALA A 145 0.35 -8.48 3.53
CA ALA A 145 1.37 -7.89 2.67
C ALA A 145 2.80 -8.17 3.15
N ALA A 146 3.00 -8.57 4.40
CA ALA A 146 4.29 -9.00 4.96
C ALA A 146 4.69 -10.43 4.54
N VAL A 147 4.20 -10.91 3.39
CA VAL A 147 4.66 -12.14 2.75
C VAL A 147 6.13 -11.97 2.35
N ASN A 148 6.94 -13.02 2.56
CA ASN A 148 8.32 -13.05 2.11
C ASN A 148 8.37 -12.94 0.58
N LEU A 149 8.73 -11.75 0.09
CA LEU A 149 8.89 -11.48 -1.32
C LEU A 149 10.33 -11.77 -1.73
N VAL A 150 10.52 -12.85 -2.49
CA VAL A 150 11.80 -13.17 -3.13
C VAL A 150 11.74 -12.74 -4.59
N ILE A 151 12.61 -11.79 -4.99
CA ILE A 151 12.74 -11.36 -6.38
C ILE A 151 13.97 -12.05 -6.96
N ARG A 152 13.77 -12.91 -7.97
CA ARG A 152 14.86 -13.47 -8.77
C ARG A 152 14.90 -12.90 -10.18
N CYS A 153 16.09 -12.63 -10.69
CA CYS A 153 16.31 -12.20 -12.06
C CYS A 153 16.93 -13.34 -12.87
N SER A 154 16.18 -13.91 -13.81
CA SER A 154 16.64 -15.08 -14.57
C SER A 154 17.87 -14.86 -15.45
N ARG A 155 18.18 -13.60 -15.76
CA ARG A 155 19.38 -13.23 -16.52
C ARG A 155 20.66 -13.39 -15.70
N THR A 156 20.59 -13.15 -14.39
CA THR A 156 21.75 -13.19 -13.48
C THR A 156 21.80 -14.46 -12.65
N GLU A 157 20.64 -15.04 -12.34
CA GLU A 157 20.51 -16.15 -11.39
C GLU A 157 20.07 -17.46 -12.03
N GLY A 158 19.81 -17.48 -13.35
CA GLY A 158 19.25 -18.64 -14.03
C GLY A 158 17.74 -18.80 -13.79
N ARG A 159 17.14 -19.85 -14.36
CA ARG A 159 15.70 -20.13 -14.17
C ARG A 159 15.48 -20.79 -12.81
N LEU A 160 14.38 -20.43 -12.16
CA LEU A 160 13.92 -21.05 -10.92
C LEU A 160 13.66 -22.55 -11.15
N THR A 161 14.26 -23.41 -10.32
CA THR A 161 14.06 -24.87 -10.36
C THR A 161 13.32 -25.39 -9.11
N PRO A 162 12.72 -26.59 -9.15
CA PRO A 162 12.04 -27.18 -8.00
C PRO A 162 12.97 -27.44 -6.81
N GLU A 163 14.24 -27.77 -7.07
CA GLU A 163 15.26 -28.01 -6.04
C GLU A 163 15.48 -26.74 -5.22
N GLU A 164 15.66 -25.60 -5.88
CA GLU A 164 15.86 -24.30 -5.22
C GLU A 164 14.66 -23.91 -4.35
N ILE A 165 13.42 -24.25 -4.75
CA ILE A 165 12.22 -24.00 -3.95
C ILE A 165 12.21 -24.89 -2.70
N ARG A 166 12.55 -26.18 -2.85
CA ARG A 166 12.57 -27.13 -1.73
C ARG A 166 13.65 -26.79 -0.71
N ASP A 167 14.80 -26.29 -1.17
CA ASP A 167 15.86 -25.81 -0.30
C ASP A 167 15.45 -24.53 0.44
N ALA A 168 14.71 -23.64 -0.22
CA ALA A 168 14.25 -22.38 0.38
C ALA A 168 13.05 -22.55 1.33
N VAL A 169 12.26 -23.63 1.20
CA VAL A 169 11.04 -23.87 1.98
C VAL A 169 11.16 -25.22 2.71
N PRO A 170 11.64 -25.25 3.97
CA PRO A 170 11.90 -26.47 4.71
C PRO A 170 10.67 -27.39 4.88
N ASP A 171 9.46 -26.82 4.93
CA ASP A 171 8.19 -27.54 5.09
C ASP A 171 7.36 -27.55 3.80
N TRP A 172 8.02 -27.66 2.64
CA TRP A 172 7.35 -27.57 1.34
C TRP A 172 6.26 -28.63 1.12
N GLN A 173 6.33 -29.78 1.80
CA GLN A 173 5.35 -30.86 1.68
C GLN A 173 3.97 -30.47 2.22
N GLY A 174 3.90 -29.55 3.19
CA GLY A 174 2.66 -28.99 3.72
C GLY A 174 2.18 -27.72 3.00
N ALA A 175 2.97 -27.20 2.05
CA ALA A 175 2.70 -25.93 1.39
C ALA A 175 1.93 -26.11 0.06
N SER A 176 1.11 -25.12 -0.31
CA SER A 176 0.50 -25.04 -1.64
C SER A 176 1.30 -24.10 -2.54
N LEU A 177 1.69 -24.56 -3.73
CA LEU A 177 2.41 -23.75 -4.72
C LEU A 177 1.41 -23.11 -5.69
N TRP A 178 1.34 -21.78 -5.68
CA TRP A 178 0.50 -20.99 -6.58
C TRP A 178 1.38 -20.23 -7.56
N PHE A 179 1.11 -20.38 -8.86
CA PHE A 179 1.93 -19.81 -9.92
C PHE A 179 1.07 -19.12 -10.98
N CYS A 180 1.41 -17.89 -11.35
CA CYS A 180 0.65 -17.07 -12.30
C CYS A 180 1.41 -16.72 -13.60
N GLY A 181 2.40 -17.54 -13.99
CA GLY A 181 3.23 -17.32 -15.17
C GLY A 181 3.02 -18.28 -16.34
N PRO A 182 3.97 -18.37 -17.28
CA PRO A 182 3.83 -19.18 -18.50
C PRO A 182 3.73 -20.69 -18.20
N LEU A 183 2.87 -21.40 -18.94
CA LEU A 183 2.70 -22.86 -18.81
C LEU A 183 4.01 -23.65 -18.89
N GLY A 184 4.99 -23.19 -19.66
CA GLY A 184 6.30 -23.84 -19.76
C GLY A 184 7.06 -23.86 -18.42
N MET A 185 6.92 -22.81 -17.60
CA MET A 185 7.52 -22.76 -16.27
C MET A 185 6.75 -23.62 -15.27
N ALA A 186 5.42 -23.71 -15.40
CA ALA A 186 4.61 -24.60 -14.57
C ALA A 186 4.92 -26.09 -14.78
N ARG A 187 5.44 -26.48 -15.96
CA ARG A 187 5.87 -27.86 -16.24
C ARG A 187 7.26 -28.20 -15.69
N THR A 188 8.06 -27.19 -15.38
CA THR A 188 9.43 -27.34 -14.88
C THR A 188 9.54 -27.12 -13.38
N LEU A 189 8.45 -26.70 -12.73
CA LEU A 189 8.30 -26.52 -11.29
C LEU A 189 7.54 -27.72 -10.72
#